data_AF-A0A0D2UDU3-F1
#
_entry.id   AF-A0A0D2UDU3-F1
#
_cell.length_a   1.000
_cell.length_b   1.000
_cell.length_c   1.000
_cell.angle_alpha   90.00
_cell.angle_beta   90.00
_cell.angle_gamma   90.00
#
_symmetry.space_group_name_H-M   'P 1'
#
loop_
_entity.id
_entity.type
_entity.pdbx_description
1 polymer ?
#
loop_
_entity_poly.entity_id
_entity_poly.type
_entity_poly.pdbx_seq_one_letter_code
_entity_poly.pdbx_strand_id
1 'polypeptide(L)'
;MTTSVVDGPAPDATVGFDAQEDCHAAPVSRSKLGKEPAFVRSCLRAGGQALVFFVLFAAVVVVISAPSARPHFGHAVHIQPQHSPAFTRRQVDAAFAAATHNQVEQLVPTTLEIVSLSQLPTPTAQSTAPETTTAEPSTFAVPSKPAIERLKAYLQRSRKALYDMFHPLKATTLSARQKLHVVMGNQASDLDSMATSIIHAFTSAAHHHADNSSLPIIQNNTLIVPMMNIPRQDYRLRTEVAYMFAKIGLTPEMLVFVDDFDANVINARGLLQVTLVDHNMLAPEQASFGSSVVRILDHHSDDGHHAGIADRQVDLVGSCSTLMTERILASPELKATVLDAHVAALLLGTILVDTVNLDTVKGKTTQRDLDAAHALIGSASSFVARGQLFADLRREKFNHAALTSDELLRRDYKEDRSTNTAIGISSISMSVRELMQRDRSYARAIVRFATLRNLKVLAVMNSFFAPDFSRQLTIYTADKKSLKRVVSHLFRNGIVDFELTKVNVPGLSGEARIVTFTQSNLRASRKVLMPLLKGCFSGDLSTLQQQAAQSRTVPPTPAPTSQSSSRTKK
;
A
#
# COMPACT_ATOMS: atom_id res chain seq x y z
N MET A 1 -53.73 49.89 20.24
CA MET A 1 -52.94 51.13 20.47
C MET A 1 -51.49 50.67 20.55
N THR A 2 -50.55 51.01 19.67
CA THR A 2 -50.47 51.91 18.49
C THR A 2 -49.34 51.35 17.59
N THR A 3 -49.59 50.96 16.32
CA THR A 3 -49.21 51.67 15.05
C THR A 3 -47.73 52.11 15.00
N SER A 4 -46.91 51.82 13.97
CA SER A 4 -47.09 51.77 12.49
C SER A 4 -46.18 50.68 11.83
N VAL A 5 -46.33 50.09 10.64
CA VAL A 5 -46.83 50.44 9.27
C VAL A 5 -45.94 51.43 8.49
N VAL A 6 -45.26 50.97 7.42
CA VAL A 6 -45.23 51.52 6.03
C VAL A 6 -44.62 50.46 5.07
N ASP A 7 -45.48 49.94 4.17
CA ASP A 7 -45.36 49.61 2.74
C ASP A 7 -44.11 48.98 2.05
N GLY A 8 -44.41 48.03 1.14
CA GLY A 8 -43.59 47.68 -0.05
C GLY A 8 -43.95 48.54 -1.28
N PRO A 9 -43.58 48.17 -2.53
CA PRO A 9 -43.94 46.88 -3.12
C PRO A 9 -42.81 46.22 -3.96
N ALA A 10 -43.18 45.17 -4.72
CA ALA A 10 -42.29 44.22 -5.39
C ALA A 10 -42.20 44.47 -6.94
N PRO A 11 -41.74 43.54 -7.81
CA PRO A 11 -40.85 43.88 -8.92
C PRO A 11 -41.50 43.86 -10.31
N ASP A 12 -40.85 44.50 -11.31
CA ASP A 12 -40.93 44.08 -12.70
C ASP A 12 -39.76 44.65 -13.56
N ALA A 13 -39.36 43.93 -14.61
CA ALA A 13 -38.69 44.41 -15.84
C ALA A 13 -38.05 43.23 -16.62
N THR A 14 -38.85 42.61 -17.48
CA THR A 14 -38.40 41.68 -18.53
C THR A 14 -37.83 42.42 -19.75
N VAL A 15 -36.68 41.98 -20.26
CA VAL A 15 -36.22 42.15 -21.66
C VAL A 15 -35.33 40.93 -21.98
N GLY A 16 -35.47 40.14 -23.05
CA GLY A 16 -36.40 40.23 -24.17
C GLY A 16 -35.67 40.42 -25.51
N PHE A 17 -35.05 39.36 -26.06
CA PHE A 17 -34.60 39.31 -27.46
C PHE A 17 -34.57 37.86 -28.00
N ASP A 18 -35.61 37.54 -28.75
CA ASP A 18 -35.63 36.59 -29.88
C ASP A 18 -34.77 37.13 -31.05
N ALA A 19 -34.45 36.43 -32.15
CA ALA A 19 -34.32 35.01 -32.52
C ALA A 19 -33.73 34.97 -33.97
N GLN A 20 -33.63 33.76 -34.57
CA GLN A 20 -33.34 33.50 -36.00
C GLN A 20 -31.90 33.76 -36.50
N GLU A 21 -31.15 32.72 -36.87
CA GLU A 21 -31.14 32.01 -38.18
C GLU A 21 -30.47 32.83 -39.29
N ASP A 22 -29.32 32.35 -39.79
CA ASP A 22 -29.32 31.87 -41.18
C ASP A 22 -28.15 30.93 -41.48
N CYS A 23 -28.37 30.05 -42.46
CA CYS A 23 -27.40 29.06 -42.92
C CYS A 23 -26.70 29.52 -44.21
N HIS A 24 -25.40 29.27 -44.36
CA HIS A 24 -24.84 29.01 -45.69
C HIS A 24 -23.62 28.08 -45.65
N ALA A 25 -23.50 27.23 -46.66
CA ALA A 25 -22.54 26.14 -46.73
C ALA A 25 -21.57 26.28 -47.92
N ALA A 26 -20.45 25.53 -47.83
CA ALA A 26 -19.66 25.01 -48.95
C ALA A 26 -18.66 25.99 -49.65
N PRO A 27 -17.71 25.51 -50.49
CA PRO A 27 -16.82 24.34 -50.29
C PRO A 27 -15.35 24.50 -50.83
N VAL A 28 -14.53 23.43 -50.70
CA VAL A 28 -13.24 23.14 -51.43
C VAL A 28 -12.02 23.97 -50.93
N SER A 29 -10.79 23.46 -50.76
CA SER A 29 -10.03 22.51 -51.60
C SER A 29 -9.06 21.54 -50.88
N ARG A 30 -8.80 20.40 -51.55
CA ARG A 30 -7.72 19.44 -51.25
C ARG A 30 -6.36 19.99 -51.68
N SER A 31 -5.26 19.61 -51.02
CA SER A 31 -4.20 18.80 -51.67
C SER A 31 -3.04 18.37 -50.72
N LYS A 32 -2.32 17.33 -51.19
CA LYS A 32 -0.99 16.84 -50.76
C LYS A 32 -0.85 16.02 -49.46
N LEU A 33 -0.98 14.71 -49.65
CA LEU A 33 -0.45 13.63 -48.80
C LEU A 33 1.07 13.70 -48.62
N GLY A 34 1.56 13.20 -47.48
CA GLY A 34 2.98 12.92 -47.20
C GLY A 34 3.18 11.60 -46.44
N LYS A 35 3.22 10.48 -47.19
CA LYS A 35 3.78 9.13 -46.88
C LYS A 35 4.10 8.74 -45.42
N GLU A 36 3.43 7.67 -44.95
CA GLU A 36 4.04 6.65 -44.07
C GLU A 36 3.82 5.24 -44.67
N PRO A 37 4.74 4.27 -44.48
CA PRO A 37 4.70 2.97 -45.15
C PRO A 37 3.91 1.90 -44.38
N ALA A 38 3.16 1.08 -45.13
CA ALA A 38 2.47 -0.08 -44.58
C ALA A 38 3.38 -1.32 -44.54
N PHE A 39 3.37 -2.05 -43.41
CA PHE A 39 3.72 -3.47 -43.40
C PHE A 39 2.60 -4.31 -42.78
N VAL A 40 1.65 -4.65 -43.65
CA VAL A 40 0.86 -5.90 -43.69
C VAL A 40 0.38 -6.49 -42.37
N ARG A 41 -0.93 -6.30 -42.11
CA ARG A 41 -1.75 -7.31 -41.41
C ARG A 41 -1.81 -8.58 -42.27
N SER A 42 -1.38 -9.71 -41.74
CA SER A 42 -1.83 -11.03 -42.19
C SER A 42 -1.72 -12.05 -41.05
N CYS A 43 -2.54 -13.11 -41.11
CA CYS A 43 -2.66 -14.23 -40.16
C CYS A 43 -3.59 -14.05 -38.95
N LEU A 44 -4.85 -13.72 -39.22
CA LEU A 44 -6.00 -14.13 -38.39
C LEU A 44 -7.02 -14.86 -39.28
N ARG A 45 -6.81 -16.17 -39.50
CA ARG A 45 -7.79 -17.19 -39.97
C ARG A 45 -7.12 -18.55 -40.23
N ALA A 46 -6.85 -19.28 -39.16
CA ALA A 46 -6.78 -20.74 -39.15
C ALA A 46 -6.97 -21.19 -37.68
N GLY A 47 -8.00 -22.00 -37.42
CA GLY A 47 -8.25 -22.58 -36.09
C GLY A 47 -7.84 -24.05 -36.06
N GLY A 48 -7.63 -24.63 -34.87
CA GLY A 48 -7.44 -26.08 -34.73
C GLY A 48 -6.47 -26.50 -33.62
N GLN A 49 -7.04 -26.83 -32.45
CA GLN A 49 -6.61 -27.77 -31.42
C GLN A 49 -5.19 -28.41 -31.45
N ALA A 50 -4.43 -28.22 -30.35
CA ALA A 50 -3.65 -29.20 -29.57
C ALA A 50 -2.92 -28.42 -28.44
N LEU A 51 -3.13 -28.58 -27.12
CA LEU A 51 -3.16 -29.75 -26.22
C LEU A 51 -1.77 -30.26 -25.76
N VAL A 52 -1.36 -29.80 -24.56
CA VAL A 52 -0.73 -30.58 -23.46
C VAL A 52 0.80 -30.80 -23.34
N PHE A 53 1.26 -30.77 -22.08
CA PHE A 53 2.61 -31.04 -21.48
C PHE A 53 3.77 -30.06 -21.81
N PHE A 54 4.81 -29.87 -20.97
CA PHE A 54 5.34 -30.67 -19.84
C PHE A 54 5.76 -29.79 -18.62
N VAL A 55 5.93 -30.43 -17.45
CA VAL A 55 6.48 -29.87 -16.19
C VAL A 55 7.60 -30.80 -15.68
N LEU A 56 8.54 -30.27 -14.87
CA LEU A 56 9.43 -30.97 -13.91
C LEU A 56 10.85 -31.43 -14.35
N PHE A 57 11.72 -31.48 -13.31
CA PHE A 57 13.12 -31.91 -13.18
C PHE A 57 14.22 -31.09 -13.90
N ALA A 58 15.45 -30.96 -13.39
CA ALA A 58 16.11 -30.95 -12.06
C ALA A 58 17.63 -31.09 -12.32
N ALA A 59 18.49 -30.71 -11.37
CA ALA A 59 19.94 -30.68 -11.56
C ALA A 59 20.66 -32.02 -11.28
N VAL A 60 21.75 -32.29 -12.00
CA VAL A 60 22.91 -33.10 -11.54
C VAL A 60 24.22 -32.48 -12.07
N VAL A 61 25.27 -32.53 -11.26
CA VAL A 61 26.62 -32.01 -11.50
C VAL A 61 27.58 -33.14 -11.89
N VAL A 62 28.45 -32.95 -12.89
CA VAL A 62 29.77 -33.62 -12.98
C VAL A 62 30.83 -32.65 -13.55
N VAL A 63 32.04 -32.71 -12.98
CA VAL A 63 33.25 -31.93 -13.33
C VAL A 63 34.16 -32.82 -14.23
N ILE A 64 34.98 -32.32 -15.16
CA ILE A 64 36.44 -32.15 -15.04
C ILE A 64 37.01 -31.91 -16.46
N SER A 65 37.84 -30.88 -16.67
CA SER A 65 39.11 -30.89 -17.46
C SER A 65 39.47 -29.53 -18.08
N ALA A 66 40.57 -28.95 -17.61
CA ALA A 66 41.49 -28.09 -18.38
C ALA A 66 42.81 -28.92 -18.54
N PRO A 67 43.82 -28.58 -19.39
CA PRO A 67 44.39 -27.26 -19.68
C PRO A 67 44.63 -27.00 -21.20
N SER A 68 45.13 -25.87 -21.71
CA SER A 68 46.52 -25.37 -21.60
C SER A 68 46.75 -24.07 -22.41
N ALA A 69 47.98 -23.52 -22.33
CA ALA A 69 48.62 -22.52 -23.21
C ALA A 69 48.46 -21.01 -22.87
N ARG A 70 49.42 -20.54 -22.06
CA ARG A 70 50.09 -19.22 -22.13
C ARG A 70 51.45 -19.42 -22.85
N PRO A 71 52.12 -18.40 -23.42
CA PRO A 71 52.70 -17.24 -22.68
C PRO A 71 52.53 -15.88 -23.45
N HIS A 72 53.23 -14.75 -23.25
CA HIS A 72 54.49 -14.46 -22.53
C HIS A 72 54.53 -13.06 -21.82
N PHE A 73 55.64 -12.31 -21.95
CA PHE A 73 56.05 -11.08 -21.23
C PHE A 73 55.81 -9.77 -22.03
N GLY A 74 55.96 -8.54 -21.50
CA GLY A 74 56.38 -7.98 -20.19
C GLY A 74 55.87 -6.52 -20.08
N HIS A 75 56.04 -5.69 -19.04
CA HIS A 75 57.07 -5.54 -18.00
C HIS A 75 56.45 -5.18 -16.62
N ALA A 76 57.25 -5.26 -15.55
CA ALA A 76 56.84 -5.00 -14.17
C ALA A 76 57.17 -3.58 -13.67
N VAL A 77 56.36 -3.08 -12.73
CA VAL A 77 56.76 -2.07 -11.72
C VAL A 77 56.36 -2.62 -10.35
N HIS A 78 57.25 -2.46 -9.37
CA HIS A 78 57.27 -3.23 -8.13
C HIS A 78 56.81 -2.37 -6.93
N ILE A 79 55.66 -2.66 -6.33
CA ILE A 79 55.25 -2.12 -5.02
C ILE A 79 54.65 -3.27 -4.19
N GLN A 80 55.15 -3.47 -2.97
CA GLN A 80 54.68 -4.52 -2.05
C GLN A 80 53.34 -4.12 -1.39
N PRO A 81 52.41 -5.08 -1.22
CA PRO A 81 51.43 -5.06 -0.16
C PRO A 81 51.83 -6.03 0.98
N GLN A 82 51.57 -5.63 2.22
CA GLN A 82 51.89 -6.42 3.42
C GLN A 82 50.97 -7.64 3.58
N HIS A 83 51.47 -8.67 4.25
CA HIS A 83 50.76 -9.93 4.48
C HIS A 83 49.49 -9.76 5.33
N SER A 84 48.43 -10.45 4.93
CA SER A 84 47.32 -10.86 5.80
C SER A 84 47.06 -12.35 5.55
N PRO A 85 46.89 -13.20 6.58
CA PRO A 85 46.77 -14.64 6.38
C PRO A 85 45.39 -15.01 5.84
N ALA A 86 45.37 -15.80 4.76
CA ALA A 86 44.15 -16.43 4.27
C ALA A 86 43.82 -17.65 5.16
N PHE A 87 42.68 -17.60 5.85
CA PHE A 87 42.18 -18.75 6.61
C PHE A 87 41.76 -19.88 5.67
N THR A 88 42.23 -21.10 5.96
CA THR A 88 41.81 -22.30 5.23
C THR A 88 40.48 -22.83 5.78
N ARG A 89 39.69 -23.50 4.95
CA ARG A 89 38.34 -23.99 5.31
C ARG A 89 38.33 -24.86 6.59
N ARG A 90 39.39 -25.66 6.80
CA ARG A 90 39.58 -26.48 8.01
C ARG A 90 39.73 -25.67 9.31
N GLN A 91 40.15 -24.42 9.26
CA GLN A 91 40.26 -23.55 10.44
C GLN A 91 38.92 -22.92 10.83
N VAL A 92 37.99 -22.79 9.88
CA VAL A 92 36.61 -22.33 10.15
C VAL A 92 35.80 -23.47 10.79
N ASP A 93 35.96 -24.69 10.29
CA ASP A 93 35.24 -25.87 10.81
C ASP A 93 35.64 -26.20 12.26
N ALA A 94 36.92 -26.03 12.63
CA ALA A 94 37.41 -26.20 14.01
C ALA A 94 36.86 -25.15 14.99
N ALA A 95 36.64 -23.91 14.53
CA ALA A 95 36.04 -22.86 15.36
C ALA A 95 34.54 -23.09 15.60
N PHE A 96 33.84 -23.76 14.67
CA PHE A 96 32.42 -24.10 14.81
C PHE A 96 32.21 -25.27 15.79
N ALA A 97 33.08 -26.29 15.75
CA ALA A 97 33.00 -27.46 16.64
C ALA A 97 33.26 -27.13 18.13
N ALA A 98 34.05 -26.09 18.42
CA ALA A 98 34.33 -25.65 19.80
C ALA A 98 33.19 -24.81 20.43
N ALA A 99 32.24 -24.32 19.63
CA ALA A 99 31.16 -23.44 20.09
C ALA A 99 29.88 -24.18 20.53
N THR A 100 29.73 -25.47 20.17
CA THR A 100 28.57 -26.31 20.53
C THR A 100 28.79 -27.17 21.78
N HIS A 101 29.81 -26.87 22.58
CA HIS A 101 30.15 -27.65 23.78
C HIS A 101 30.29 -26.77 25.03
N ASN A 102 29.22 -26.03 25.37
CA ASN A 102 28.91 -25.68 26.74
C ASN A 102 27.45 -25.18 26.89
N GLN A 103 26.81 -25.56 28.00
CA GLN A 103 25.48 -25.12 28.47
C GLN A 103 24.23 -25.58 27.68
N VAL A 104 23.87 -26.85 27.84
CA VAL A 104 22.49 -27.22 28.24
C VAL A 104 22.60 -28.23 29.37
N GLU A 105 22.30 -27.81 30.59
CA GLU A 105 22.14 -28.67 31.75
C GLU A 105 20.83 -28.27 32.46
N GLN A 106 20.15 -29.24 33.08
CA GLN A 106 18.90 -29.12 33.85
C GLN A 106 17.57 -28.98 33.05
N LEU A 107 16.96 -30.14 32.76
CA LEU A 107 15.49 -30.31 32.78
C LEU A 107 15.13 -31.68 33.41
N VAL A 108 14.41 -31.61 34.54
CA VAL A 108 13.28 -32.46 34.99
C VAL A 108 13.39 -34.01 34.93
N PRO A 109 13.21 -34.73 36.07
CA PRO A 109 12.88 -36.16 36.11
C PRO A 109 11.33 -36.37 35.95
N THR A 110 10.76 -37.53 35.61
CA THR A 110 11.14 -38.91 35.95
C THR A 110 10.60 -39.91 34.91
N THR A 111 11.18 -41.10 34.87
CA THR A 111 10.79 -42.31 34.11
C THR A 111 9.37 -42.81 34.35
N LEU A 112 8.80 -43.48 33.34
CA LEU A 112 7.91 -44.65 33.52
C LEU A 112 8.14 -45.66 32.38
N GLU A 113 8.11 -46.95 32.71
CA GLU A 113 8.52 -48.06 31.84
C GLU A 113 7.37 -48.59 30.96
N ILE A 114 7.74 -49.23 29.84
CA ILE A 114 6.81 -49.94 28.96
C ILE A 114 6.81 -51.42 29.35
N VAL A 115 5.64 -51.94 29.75
CA VAL A 115 5.44 -53.38 30.02
C VAL A 115 4.51 -54.00 28.97
N SER A 116 4.86 -55.22 28.56
CA SER A 116 4.20 -56.00 27.52
C SER A 116 2.74 -56.37 27.86
N LEU A 117 1.88 -56.43 26.84
CA LEU A 117 0.48 -56.87 26.95
C LEU A 117 0.33 -58.35 26.61
N SER A 118 -0.04 -59.18 27.60
CA SER A 118 -0.57 -60.53 27.35
C SER A 118 -1.44 -61.07 28.50
N GLN A 119 -2.61 -61.62 28.15
CA GLN A 119 -3.50 -62.53 28.92
C GLN A 119 -4.57 -61.93 29.89
N LEU A 120 -5.84 -61.93 29.41
CA LEU A 120 -7.10 -62.45 30.03
C LEU A 120 -7.57 -61.91 31.42
N PRO A 121 -8.86 -62.10 31.86
CA PRO A 121 -9.96 -62.89 31.27
C PRO A 121 -11.31 -62.14 31.09
N THR A 122 -12.32 -62.87 30.57
CA THR A 122 -13.75 -62.50 30.47
C THR A 122 -14.48 -62.52 31.82
N PRO A 123 -15.58 -61.74 31.94
CA PRO A 123 -16.77 -62.22 32.67
C PRO A 123 -18.10 -62.01 31.93
N THR A 124 -19.06 -62.89 32.20
CA THR A 124 -20.44 -62.91 31.67
C THR A 124 -21.47 -62.34 32.65
N ALA A 125 -22.35 -61.43 32.20
CA ALA A 125 -23.72 -61.18 32.71
C ALA A 125 -24.45 -60.27 31.69
N GLN A 126 -25.43 -60.77 30.93
CA GLN A 126 -26.88 -60.83 31.23
C GLN A 126 -27.66 -59.49 31.09
N SER A 127 -28.56 -59.49 30.09
CA SER A 127 -29.93 -58.97 30.12
C SER A 127 -30.19 -57.48 30.43
N THR A 128 -30.53 -56.70 29.40
CA THR A 128 -31.93 -56.28 29.09
C THR A 128 -31.91 -55.22 27.99
N ALA A 129 -32.78 -55.37 26.98
CA ALA A 129 -33.07 -54.28 26.05
C ALA A 129 -34.27 -53.47 26.55
N PRO A 130 -34.23 -52.15 26.34
CA PRO A 130 -35.42 -51.46 25.85
C PRO A 130 -35.14 -50.80 24.49
N GLU A 131 -36.20 -50.63 23.71
CA GLU A 131 -36.16 -50.03 22.39
C GLU A 131 -35.65 -48.58 22.44
N THR A 132 -34.68 -48.25 21.61
CA THR A 132 -34.34 -46.86 21.29
C THR A 132 -34.54 -46.64 19.81
N THR A 133 -35.43 -45.70 19.50
CA THR A 133 -35.75 -45.24 18.15
C THR A 133 -34.51 -44.96 17.32
N THR A 134 -34.47 -45.51 16.11
CA THR A 134 -33.46 -45.19 15.10
C THR A 134 -33.60 -43.75 14.63
N ALA A 135 -32.94 -42.82 15.32
CA ALA A 135 -32.60 -41.54 14.74
C ALA A 135 -31.59 -41.78 13.62
N GLU A 136 -31.94 -41.42 12.38
CA GLU A 136 -30.99 -41.47 11.28
C GLU A 136 -29.76 -40.61 11.60
N PRO A 137 -28.54 -41.05 11.24
CA PRO A 137 -27.36 -40.24 11.44
C PRO A 137 -27.50 -38.96 10.62
N SER A 138 -27.51 -37.81 11.32
CA SER A 138 -27.55 -36.50 10.70
C SER A 138 -26.48 -36.42 9.61
N THR A 139 -26.90 -35.98 8.43
CA THR A 139 -26.03 -35.85 7.25
C THR A 139 -24.73 -35.16 7.65
N PHE A 140 -23.59 -35.81 7.39
CA PHE A 140 -22.27 -35.22 7.61
C PHE A 140 -22.21 -33.91 6.84
N ALA A 141 -22.35 -32.80 7.56
CA ALA A 141 -22.29 -31.47 6.97
C ALA A 141 -20.90 -31.30 6.35
N VAL A 142 -20.87 -31.14 5.03
CA VAL A 142 -19.62 -30.89 4.30
C VAL A 142 -18.94 -29.69 4.95
N PRO A 143 -17.69 -29.82 5.44
CA PRO A 143 -17.05 -28.75 6.19
C PRO A 143 -17.01 -27.49 5.32
N SER A 144 -17.61 -26.40 5.83
CA SER A 144 -17.68 -25.14 5.09
C SER A 144 -16.26 -24.69 4.74
N LYS A 145 -16.04 -24.20 3.52
CA LYS A 145 -14.73 -23.72 3.08
C LYS A 145 -14.16 -22.71 4.08
N PRO A 146 -12.84 -22.72 4.37
CA PRO A 146 -12.22 -21.71 5.22
C PRO A 146 -12.59 -20.28 4.79
N ALA A 147 -12.71 -19.37 5.75
CA ALA A 147 -13.15 -18.00 5.46
C ALA A 147 -12.22 -17.29 4.48
N ILE A 148 -10.91 -17.59 4.50
CA ILE A 148 -9.93 -17.11 3.52
C ILE A 148 -10.23 -17.55 2.08
N GLU A 149 -10.74 -18.76 1.87
CA GLU A 149 -11.10 -19.26 0.54
C GLU A 149 -12.43 -18.66 0.08
N ARG A 150 -13.38 -18.43 0.99
CA ARG A 150 -14.57 -17.62 0.72
C ARG A 150 -14.20 -16.19 0.35
N LEU A 151 -13.21 -15.59 1.03
CA LEU A 151 -12.72 -14.23 0.76
C LEU A 151 -12.04 -14.11 -0.61
N LYS A 152 -11.12 -15.02 -0.95
CA LYS A 152 -10.50 -15.10 -2.28
C LYS A 152 -11.55 -15.23 -3.38
N ALA A 153 -12.50 -16.16 -3.21
CA ALA A 153 -13.59 -16.36 -4.17
C ALA A 153 -14.58 -15.19 -4.24
N TYR A 154 -14.75 -14.43 -3.17
CA TYR A 154 -15.51 -13.16 -3.17
C TYR A 154 -14.78 -12.10 -4.00
N LEU A 155 -13.51 -11.81 -3.69
CA LEU A 155 -12.69 -10.81 -4.38
C LEU A 155 -12.56 -11.09 -5.89
N GLN A 156 -12.28 -12.33 -6.27
CA GLN A 156 -12.18 -12.73 -7.68
C GLN A 156 -13.51 -12.54 -8.43
N ARG A 157 -14.64 -12.91 -7.82
CA ARG A 157 -15.96 -12.78 -8.46
C ARG A 157 -16.43 -11.33 -8.52
N SER A 158 -16.26 -10.54 -7.45
CA SER A 158 -16.66 -9.13 -7.42
C SER A 158 -15.85 -8.31 -8.42
N ARG A 159 -14.53 -8.52 -8.49
CA ARG A 159 -13.68 -7.97 -9.54
C ARG A 159 -14.15 -8.37 -10.95
N LYS A 160 -14.44 -9.65 -11.18
CA LYS A 160 -14.87 -10.13 -12.51
C LYS A 160 -16.20 -9.47 -12.93
N ALA A 161 -17.17 -9.41 -12.02
CA ALA A 161 -18.45 -8.74 -12.28
C ALA A 161 -18.27 -7.25 -12.56
N LEU A 162 -17.39 -6.57 -11.83
CA LEU A 162 -17.02 -5.17 -12.11
C LEU A 162 -16.48 -5.03 -13.54
N TYR A 163 -15.53 -5.87 -13.94
CA TYR A 163 -14.99 -5.85 -15.30
C TYR A 163 -16.08 -6.08 -16.36
N ASP A 164 -16.95 -7.08 -16.16
CA ASP A 164 -18.03 -7.38 -17.10
C ASP A 164 -19.08 -6.24 -17.16
N MET A 165 -19.25 -5.46 -16.08
CA MET A 165 -20.11 -4.26 -16.04
C MET A 165 -19.58 -3.11 -16.92
N PHE A 166 -18.26 -2.98 -17.07
CA PHE A 166 -17.65 -1.95 -17.94
C PHE A 166 -17.34 -2.42 -19.35
N HIS A 167 -17.20 -3.73 -19.58
CA HIS A 167 -16.71 -4.22 -20.85
C HIS A 167 -17.81 -4.15 -21.93
N PRO A 168 -17.66 -3.32 -23.00
CA PRO A 168 -18.78 -3.00 -23.92
C PRO A 168 -19.40 -4.21 -24.62
N LEU A 169 -18.62 -5.29 -24.78
CA LEU A 169 -19.03 -6.54 -25.42
C LEU A 169 -19.61 -7.59 -24.45
N LYS A 170 -19.60 -7.33 -23.13
CA LYS A 170 -20.11 -8.24 -22.08
C LYS A 170 -21.13 -7.63 -21.13
N ALA A 171 -21.33 -6.31 -21.17
CA ALA A 171 -22.36 -5.61 -20.38
C ALA A 171 -23.80 -6.11 -20.63
N THR A 172 -24.02 -7.01 -21.59
CA THR A 172 -25.30 -7.64 -21.92
C THR A 172 -25.85 -8.58 -20.84
N THR A 173 -25.06 -9.01 -19.85
CA THR A 173 -25.50 -9.88 -18.75
C THR A 173 -25.85 -9.15 -17.44
N LEU A 174 -25.57 -7.84 -17.34
CA LEU A 174 -25.86 -7.05 -16.14
C LEU A 174 -26.91 -5.99 -16.44
N SER A 175 -27.86 -5.80 -15.52
CA SER A 175 -28.95 -4.85 -15.68
C SER A 175 -28.41 -3.43 -15.90
N ALA A 176 -28.97 -2.69 -16.86
CA ALA A 176 -28.62 -1.29 -17.13
C ALA A 176 -28.87 -0.33 -15.93
N ARG A 177 -29.50 -0.82 -14.86
CA ARG A 177 -29.71 -0.12 -13.58
C ARG A 177 -28.98 -0.74 -12.39
N GLN A 178 -28.03 -1.65 -12.61
CA GLN A 178 -27.22 -2.19 -11.52
C GLN A 178 -26.37 -1.09 -10.89
N LYS A 179 -26.43 -0.98 -9.56
CA LYS A 179 -25.60 -0.05 -8.78
C LYS A 179 -24.24 -0.66 -8.49
N LEU A 180 -23.22 0.18 -8.30
CA LEU A 180 -21.94 -0.21 -7.73
C LEU A 180 -21.80 0.42 -6.34
N HIS A 181 -21.57 -0.41 -5.33
CA HIS A 181 -21.16 0.02 -4.00
C HIS A 181 -19.68 -0.24 -3.81
N VAL A 182 -18.90 0.84 -3.73
CA VAL A 182 -17.47 0.80 -3.45
C VAL A 182 -17.25 0.94 -1.95
N VAL A 183 -16.46 0.04 -1.36
CA VAL A 183 -15.88 0.22 -0.03
C VAL A 183 -14.42 0.61 -0.21
N MET A 184 -14.00 1.75 0.33
CA MET A 184 -12.68 2.31 0.06
C MET A 184 -12.05 2.98 1.28
N GLY A 185 -10.73 2.82 1.38
CA GLY A 185 -9.86 3.51 2.30
C GLY A 185 -9.36 4.86 1.79
N ASN A 186 -8.51 5.51 2.57
CA ASN A 186 -7.90 6.78 2.22
C ASN A 186 -6.80 6.62 1.14
N GLN A 187 -6.33 7.73 0.58
CA GLN A 187 -5.32 7.75 -0.50
C GLN A 187 -3.91 7.30 -0.07
N ALA A 188 -3.60 7.19 1.23
CA ALA A 188 -2.38 6.51 1.65
C ALA A 188 -2.47 5.02 1.31
N SER A 189 -3.67 4.45 1.53
CA SER A 189 -4.00 3.03 1.36
C SER A 189 -2.92 2.15 1.98
N ASP A 190 -2.66 2.38 3.26
CA ASP A 190 -1.84 1.51 4.08
C ASP A 190 -2.60 0.23 4.45
N LEU A 191 -2.07 -0.52 5.42
CA LEU A 191 -2.63 -1.81 5.81
C LEU A 191 -4.04 -1.67 6.38
N ASP A 192 -4.35 -0.62 7.13
CA ASP A 192 -5.66 -0.46 7.75
C ASP A 192 -6.74 -0.09 6.74
N SER A 193 -6.49 0.94 5.92
CA SER A 193 -7.33 1.29 4.79
C SER A 193 -7.62 0.12 3.85
N MET A 194 -6.61 -0.70 3.49
CA MET A 194 -6.83 -1.84 2.60
C MET A 194 -7.51 -3.03 3.29
N ALA A 195 -7.11 -3.39 4.52
CA ALA A 195 -7.68 -4.51 5.25
C ALA A 195 -9.14 -4.27 5.60
N THR A 196 -9.47 -3.10 6.15
CA THR A 196 -10.85 -2.72 6.49
C THR A 196 -11.73 -2.66 5.25
N SER A 197 -11.24 -2.14 4.12
CA SER A 197 -12.00 -2.11 2.86
C SER A 197 -12.41 -3.51 2.44
N ILE A 198 -11.44 -4.43 2.40
CA ILE A 198 -11.64 -5.83 2.00
C ILE A 198 -12.61 -6.54 2.94
N ILE A 199 -12.37 -6.45 4.26
CA ILE A 199 -13.16 -7.16 5.26
C ILE A 199 -14.56 -6.57 5.41
N HIS A 200 -14.74 -5.25 5.35
CA HIS A 200 -16.07 -4.63 5.38
C HIS A 200 -16.91 -4.98 4.14
N ALA A 201 -16.30 -5.04 2.95
CA ALA A 201 -17.00 -5.49 1.74
C ALA A 201 -17.40 -6.98 1.84
N PHE A 202 -16.52 -7.81 2.39
CA PHE A 202 -16.76 -9.24 2.61
C PHE A 202 -17.80 -9.54 3.70
N THR A 203 -17.83 -8.80 4.81
CA THR A 203 -18.89 -8.92 5.83
C THR A 203 -20.25 -8.45 5.30
N SER A 204 -20.27 -7.39 4.48
CA SER A 204 -21.50 -6.94 3.80
C SER A 204 -22.07 -8.06 2.92
N ALA A 205 -21.21 -8.77 2.17
CA ALA A 205 -21.60 -9.97 1.42
C ALA A 205 -22.11 -11.12 2.31
N ALA A 206 -21.48 -11.34 3.46
CA ALA A 206 -21.78 -12.44 4.40
C ALA A 206 -23.11 -12.26 5.16
N HIS A 207 -23.44 -11.04 5.58
CA HIS A 207 -24.58 -10.75 6.46
C HIS A 207 -25.95 -11.24 5.97
N HIS A 208 -26.12 -11.45 4.66
CA HIS A 208 -27.42 -11.73 4.05
C HIS A 208 -27.64 -13.19 3.64
N HIS A 209 -26.69 -14.11 3.90
CA HIS A 209 -26.77 -15.49 3.40
C HIS A 209 -26.44 -16.56 4.46
N ALA A 210 -27.37 -17.49 4.66
CA ALA A 210 -27.17 -18.68 5.49
C ALA A 210 -26.48 -19.85 4.73
N ASP A 211 -26.54 -19.86 3.39
CA ASP A 211 -25.84 -20.87 2.59
C ASP A 211 -24.39 -20.47 2.31
N ASN A 212 -23.47 -21.31 2.76
CA ASN A 212 -22.02 -21.15 2.64
C ASN A 212 -21.45 -21.58 1.27
N SER A 213 -22.28 -22.08 0.35
CA SER A 213 -21.85 -22.58 -0.96
C SER A 213 -21.16 -21.52 -1.83
N SER A 214 -21.75 -20.33 -1.94
CA SER A 214 -21.11 -19.12 -2.49
C SER A 214 -21.81 -17.84 -2.03
N LEU A 215 -21.07 -16.93 -1.40
CA LEU A 215 -21.60 -15.62 -0.99
C LEU A 215 -22.08 -14.79 -2.19
N PRO A 216 -23.10 -13.93 -2.05
CA PRO A 216 -23.45 -12.97 -3.08
C PRO A 216 -22.32 -11.98 -3.30
N ILE A 217 -22.18 -11.49 -4.51
CA ILE A 217 -21.44 -10.26 -4.81
C ILE A 217 -22.38 -9.11 -5.17
N ILE A 218 -23.64 -9.44 -5.49
CA ILE A 218 -24.71 -8.50 -5.83
C ILE A 218 -25.84 -8.70 -4.81
N GLN A 219 -26.22 -7.64 -4.12
CA GLN A 219 -27.32 -7.61 -3.16
C GLN A 219 -28.25 -6.46 -3.54
N ASN A 220 -29.57 -6.66 -3.55
CA ASN A 220 -30.55 -5.62 -3.90
C ASN A 220 -30.19 -4.86 -5.20
N ASN A 221 -29.78 -5.59 -6.25
CA ASN A 221 -29.28 -5.06 -7.53
C ASN A 221 -28.06 -4.10 -7.42
N THR A 222 -27.24 -4.29 -6.38
CA THR A 222 -26.02 -3.51 -6.10
C THR A 222 -24.83 -4.45 -5.98
N LEU A 223 -23.84 -4.30 -6.86
CA LEU A 223 -22.55 -5.01 -6.80
C LEU A 223 -21.67 -4.36 -5.72
N ILE A 224 -21.16 -5.14 -4.76
CA ILE A 224 -20.29 -4.63 -3.68
C ILE A 224 -18.83 -4.98 -3.99
N VAL A 225 -17.93 -3.99 -3.94
CA VAL A 225 -16.50 -4.14 -4.29
C VAL A 225 -15.61 -3.38 -3.30
N PRO A 226 -14.58 -4.01 -2.72
CA PRO A 226 -13.50 -3.29 -2.05
C PRO A 226 -12.53 -2.69 -3.07
N MET A 227 -12.34 -1.38 -3.04
CA MET A 227 -11.44 -0.64 -3.94
C MET A 227 -10.27 -0.05 -3.15
N MET A 228 -9.05 -0.38 -3.58
CA MET A 228 -7.83 0.20 -3.03
C MET A 228 -7.65 1.60 -3.66
N ASN A 229 -7.58 2.65 -2.83
CA ASN A 229 -7.68 4.04 -3.29
C ASN A 229 -6.33 4.61 -3.80
N ILE A 230 -5.62 3.79 -4.58
CA ILE A 230 -4.32 4.09 -5.20
C ILE A 230 -4.26 3.45 -6.59
N PRO A 231 -3.40 3.92 -7.51
CA PRO A 231 -3.14 3.21 -8.76
C PRO A 231 -2.58 1.80 -8.53
N ARG A 232 -2.99 0.83 -9.34
CA ARG A 232 -2.50 -0.56 -9.32
C ARG A 232 -0.98 -0.66 -9.35
N GLN A 233 -0.34 0.19 -10.14
CA GLN A 233 1.13 0.26 -10.26
C GLN A 233 1.84 0.71 -8.96
N ASP A 234 1.10 1.25 -7.99
CA ASP A 234 1.62 1.76 -6.72
C ASP A 234 1.34 0.80 -5.55
N TYR A 235 0.68 -0.34 -5.78
CA TYR A 235 0.45 -1.40 -4.77
C TYR A 235 1.75 -1.88 -4.10
N ARG A 236 2.75 -2.22 -4.92
CA ARG A 236 4.04 -2.75 -4.44
C ARG A 236 4.83 -1.76 -3.57
N LEU A 237 4.45 -0.48 -3.56
CA LEU A 237 5.07 0.56 -2.74
C LEU A 237 4.68 0.44 -1.26
N ARG A 238 3.59 -0.29 -0.94
CA ARG A 238 3.11 -0.60 0.40
C ARG A 238 3.62 -1.98 0.78
N THR A 239 4.87 -2.02 1.22
CA THR A 239 5.65 -3.27 1.34
C THR A 239 5.16 -4.18 2.46
N GLU A 240 4.64 -3.61 3.55
CA GLU A 240 3.92 -4.35 4.61
C GLU A 240 2.60 -4.95 4.11
N VAL A 241 1.87 -4.23 3.26
CA VAL A 241 0.59 -4.72 2.69
C VAL A 241 0.84 -5.83 1.69
N ALA A 242 1.79 -5.63 0.78
CA ALA A 242 2.21 -6.63 -0.19
C ALA A 242 2.71 -7.91 0.49
N TYR A 243 3.47 -7.79 1.60
CA TYR A 243 3.83 -8.93 2.44
C TYR A 243 2.62 -9.59 3.09
N MET A 244 1.75 -8.82 3.76
CA MET A 244 0.66 -9.41 4.55
C MET A 244 -0.33 -10.13 3.67
N PHE A 245 -0.72 -9.52 2.54
CA PHE A 245 -1.63 -10.11 1.57
C PHE A 245 -1.04 -11.37 0.95
N ALA A 246 0.24 -11.36 0.55
CA ALA A 246 0.92 -12.56 0.07
C ALA A 246 0.98 -13.67 1.15
N LYS A 247 1.20 -13.30 2.43
CA LYS A 247 1.23 -14.24 3.56
C LYS A 247 -0.10 -14.99 3.70
N ILE A 248 -1.24 -14.31 3.58
CA ILE A 248 -2.58 -14.94 3.61
C ILE A 248 -3.07 -15.45 2.23
N GLY A 249 -2.23 -15.38 1.20
CA GLY A 249 -2.52 -15.88 -0.15
C GLY A 249 -3.45 -15.00 -1.01
N LEU A 250 -3.63 -13.72 -0.66
CA LEU A 250 -4.25 -12.74 -1.56
C LEU A 250 -3.21 -12.25 -2.58
N THR A 251 -3.62 -12.07 -3.83
CA THR A 251 -2.74 -11.58 -4.92
C THR A 251 -3.30 -10.30 -5.54
N PRO A 252 -2.47 -9.45 -6.18
CA PRO A 252 -2.91 -8.17 -6.77
C PRO A 252 -4.00 -8.34 -7.85
N GLU A 253 -4.07 -9.51 -8.48
CA GLU A 253 -5.05 -9.87 -9.50
C GLU A 253 -6.45 -10.03 -8.91
N MET A 254 -6.58 -10.32 -7.61
CA MET A 254 -7.86 -10.39 -6.90
C MET A 254 -8.40 -9.00 -6.52
N LEU A 255 -7.53 -8.00 -6.41
CA LEU A 255 -7.85 -6.67 -5.88
C LEU A 255 -8.29 -5.70 -6.98
N VAL A 256 -9.22 -4.80 -6.64
CA VAL A 256 -9.64 -3.66 -7.47
C VAL A 256 -8.96 -2.39 -6.97
N PHE A 257 -8.49 -1.56 -7.90
CA PHE A 257 -7.80 -0.30 -7.66
C PHE A 257 -8.53 0.85 -8.36
N VAL A 258 -8.23 2.09 -7.95
CA VAL A 258 -8.89 3.31 -8.45
C VAL A 258 -8.70 3.54 -9.96
N ASP A 259 -7.70 2.90 -10.59
CA ASP A 259 -7.39 2.97 -12.01
C ASP A 259 -7.88 1.77 -12.83
N ASP A 260 -8.58 0.80 -12.23
CA ASP A 260 -9.20 -0.32 -12.98
C ASP A 260 -10.53 0.08 -13.67
N PHE A 261 -11.18 1.17 -13.25
CA PHE A 261 -12.47 1.64 -13.79
C PHE A 261 -12.70 3.14 -13.52
N ASP A 262 -13.59 3.80 -14.27
CA ASP A 262 -13.95 5.21 -14.02
C ASP A 262 -15.21 5.33 -13.15
N ALA A 263 -14.99 5.55 -11.85
CA ALA A 263 -16.07 5.77 -10.88
C ALA A 263 -16.90 7.04 -11.17
N ASN A 264 -16.35 8.06 -11.84
CA ASN A 264 -17.08 9.30 -12.15
C ASN A 264 -18.22 9.05 -13.14
N VAL A 265 -18.01 8.16 -14.12
CA VAL A 265 -19.04 7.76 -15.09
C VAL A 265 -20.23 7.07 -14.41
N ILE A 266 -19.99 6.33 -13.33
CA ILE A 266 -21.05 5.69 -12.53
C ILE A 266 -21.76 6.73 -11.66
N ASN A 267 -20.99 7.61 -11.01
CA ASN A 267 -21.49 8.67 -10.16
C ASN A 267 -22.41 9.63 -10.93
N ALA A 268 -22.01 10.04 -12.13
CA ALA A 268 -22.80 10.87 -13.04
C ALA A 268 -24.11 10.21 -13.50
N ARG A 269 -24.25 8.88 -13.38
CA ARG A 269 -25.49 8.13 -13.65
C ARG A 269 -26.36 7.90 -12.41
N GLY A 270 -25.93 8.36 -11.23
CA GLY A 270 -26.62 8.09 -9.96
C GLY A 270 -26.57 6.61 -9.53
N LEU A 271 -25.61 5.84 -10.04
CA LEU A 271 -25.48 4.40 -9.78
C LEU A 271 -24.37 4.06 -8.77
N LEU A 272 -23.63 5.05 -8.26
CA LEU A 272 -22.55 4.85 -7.30
C LEU A 272 -23.09 4.92 -5.85
N GLN A 273 -22.57 4.06 -4.99
CA GLN A 273 -22.63 4.16 -3.54
C GLN A 273 -21.21 3.99 -2.99
N VAL A 274 -20.91 4.66 -1.87
CA VAL A 274 -19.56 4.67 -1.27
C VAL A 274 -19.66 4.41 0.23
N THR A 275 -18.87 3.46 0.73
CA THR A 275 -18.49 3.41 2.15
C THR A 275 -17.06 3.89 2.30
N LEU A 276 -16.86 4.89 3.16
CA LEU A 276 -15.53 5.29 3.61
C LEU A 276 -15.15 4.43 4.81
N VAL A 277 -13.98 3.81 4.75
CA VAL A 277 -13.33 3.17 5.90
C VAL A 277 -12.01 3.87 6.18
N ASP A 278 -11.57 3.97 7.43
CA ASP A 278 -10.25 4.56 7.78
C ASP A 278 -10.06 6.02 7.28
N HIS A 279 -11.19 6.72 7.07
CA HIS A 279 -11.31 8.17 6.90
C HIS A 279 -12.79 8.59 6.87
N ASN A 280 -13.07 9.85 7.21
CA ASN A 280 -14.41 10.45 7.16
C ASN A 280 -14.58 11.57 6.11
N MET A 281 -13.54 11.89 5.33
CA MET A 281 -13.54 12.99 4.35
C MET A 281 -12.97 12.55 3.00
N LEU A 282 -13.76 12.66 1.92
CA LEU A 282 -13.29 12.41 0.55
C LEU A 282 -12.11 13.33 0.16
N ALA A 283 -11.17 12.78 -0.60
CA ALA A 283 -10.09 13.57 -1.19
C ALA A 283 -10.62 14.57 -2.26
N PRO A 284 -9.92 15.69 -2.54
CA PRO A 284 -10.39 16.71 -3.48
C PRO A 284 -10.74 16.17 -4.88
N GLU A 285 -9.98 15.20 -5.39
CA GLU A 285 -10.22 14.57 -6.69
C GLU A 285 -11.49 13.69 -6.72
N GLN A 286 -12.02 13.35 -5.54
CA GLN A 286 -13.16 12.44 -5.32
C GLN A 286 -14.36 13.18 -4.72
N ALA A 287 -14.29 14.50 -4.54
CA ALA A 287 -15.34 15.32 -3.91
C ALA A 287 -16.72 15.19 -4.59
N SER A 288 -16.75 14.86 -5.90
CA SER A 288 -17.97 14.61 -6.66
C SER A 288 -18.79 13.42 -6.12
N PHE A 289 -18.18 12.51 -5.36
CA PHE A 289 -18.85 11.33 -4.77
C PHE A 289 -19.60 11.67 -3.47
N GLY A 290 -19.59 12.92 -3.01
CA GLY A 290 -20.09 13.30 -1.67
C GLY A 290 -21.56 12.95 -1.40
N SER A 291 -22.42 12.97 -2.42
CA SER A 291 -23.83 12.54 -2.35
C SER A 291 -24.03 11.02 -2.49
N SER A 292 -23.00 10.30 -2.92
CA SER A 292 -22.99 8.83 -3.04
C SER A 292 -22.46 8.14 -1.79
N VAL A 293 -21.94 8.86 -0.80
CA VAL A 293 -21.47 8.26 0.46
C VAL A 293 -22.68 7.82 1.30
N VAL A 294 -22.72 6.54 1.65
CA VAL A 294 -23.83 5.89 2.37
C VAL A 294 -23.46 5.35 3.74
N ARG A 295 -22.16 5.21 4.05
CA ARG A 295 -21.64 4.75 5.35
C ARG A 295 -20.24 5.30 5.61
N ILE A 296 -19.92 5.55 6.88
CA ILE A 296 -18.56 5.85 7.35
C ILE A 296 -18.21 4.93 8.53
N LEU A 297 -17.01 4.34 8.50
CA LEU A 297 -16.39 3.61 9.61
C LEU A 297 -14.95 4.11 9.77
N ASP A 298 -14.66 4.90 10.79
CA ASP A 298 -13.37 5.60 10.92
C ASP A 298 -12.91 5.71 12.37
N HIS A 299 -11.61 5.91 12.56
CA HIS A 299 -10.97 6.13 13.86
C HIS A 299 -10.21 7.46 13.99
N HIS A 300 -10.21 8.28 12.94
CA HIS A 300 -9.64 9.63 12.95
C HIS A 300 -10.55 10.63 13.68
N SER A 301 -10.08 11.88 13.80
CA SER A 301 -10.91 12.99 14.28
C SER A 301 -12.10 13.24 13.34
N ASP A 302 -13.26 13.49 13.93
CA ASP A 302 -14.49 13.75 13.22
C ASP A 302 -14.60 15.24 12.83
N ASP A 303 -14.47 15.53 11.53
CA ASP A 303 -14.61 16.88 10.98
C ASP A 303 -16.06 17.22 10.54
N GLY A 304 -17.04 16.38 10.88
CA GLY A 304 -18.46 16.61 10.58
C GLY A 304 -18.87 16.43 9.11
N HIS A 305 -17.96 15.96 8.26
CA HIS A 305 -18.26 15.68 6.85
C HIS A 305 -19.37 14.62 6.69
N HIS A 306 -20.17 14.80 5.64
CA HIS A 306 -21.30 13.93 5.28
C HIS A 306 -22.36 13.75 6.39
N ALA A 307 -22.65 14.81 7.15
CA ALA A 307 -23.56 14.80 8.31
C ALA A 307 -24.99 14.25 8.09
N GLY A 308 -25.45 14.09 6.84
CA GLY A 308 -26.74 13.47 6.50
C GLY A 308 -26.76 11.93 6.51
N ILE A 309 -25.61 11.26 6.75
CA ILE A 309 -25.52 9.80 6.75
C ILE A 309 -25.92 9.22 8.11
N ALA A 310 -26.92 8.33 8.09
CA ALA A 310 -27.38 7.62 9.29
C ALA A 310 -26.44 6.50 9.77
N ASP A 311 -25.74 5.82 8.85
CA ASP A 311 -24.83 4.71 9.17
C ASP A 311 -23.39 5.23 9.31
N ARG A 312 -23.07 5.72 10.51
CA ARG A 312 -21.86 6.49 10.77
C ARG A 312 -21.26 6.10 12.11
N GLN A 313 -20.05 5.55 12.09
CA GLN A 313 -19.26 5.23 13.27
C GLN A 313 -17.90 5.88 13.12
N VAL A 314 -17.62 6.88 13.97
CA VAL A 314 -16.31 7.56 14.04
C VAL A 314 -15.87 7.54 15.51
N ASP A 315 -15.01 6.59 15.84
CA ASP A 315 -14.63 6.24 17.22
C ASP A 315 -13.11 6.37 17.40
N LEU A 316 -12.64 7.21 18.33
CA LEU A 316 -11.20 7.38 18.58
C LEU A 316 -10.58 6.11 19.21
N VAL A 317 -10.08 5.22 18.36
CA VAL A 317 -9.32 3.99 18.70
C VAL A 317 -7.98 3.98 17.95
N GLY A 318 -7.10 3.02 18.25
CA GLY A 318 -5.77 2.91 17.64
C GLY A 318 -5.79 2.50 16.16
N SER A 319 -6.83 1.78 15.71
CA SER A 319 -6.98 1.29 14.33
C SER A 319 -8.46 1.14 13.92
N CYS A 320 -8.80 1.46 12.68
CA CYS A 320 -10.12 1.18 12.10
C CYS A 320 -10.43 -0.34 12.06
N SER A 321 -9.40 -1.19 11.98
CA SER A 321 -9.54 -2.65 12.12
C SER A 321 -10.01 -3.11 13.50
N THR A 322 -9.83 -2.30 14.56
CA THR A 322 -10.46 -2.55 15.88
C THR A 322 -11.98 -2.48 15.76
N LEU A 323 -12.52 -1.42 15.14
CA LEU A 323 -13.96 -1.23 14.95
C LEU A 323 -14.56 -2.31 14.03
N MET A 324 -13.82 -2.70 12.99
CA MET A 324 -14.21 -3.81 12.10
C MET A 324 -14.23 -5.15 12.86
N THR A 325 -13.30 -5.37 13.77
CA THR A 325 -13.25 -6.57 14.62
C THR A 325 -14.43 -6.63 15.58
N GLU A 326 -14.76 -5.53 16.25
CA GLU A 326 -15.93 -5.42 17.14
C GLU A 326 -17.23 -5.76 16.39
N ARG A 327 -17.42 -5.20 15.18
CA ARG A 327 -18.58 -5.51 14.32
C ARG A 327 -18.68 -7.00 13.96
N ILE A 328 -17.56 -7.68 13.69
CA ILE A 328 -17.53 -9.12 13.42
C ILE A 328 -17.86 -9.93 14.67
N LEU A 329 -17.35 -9.53 15.84
CA LEU A 329 -17.57 -10.24 17.09
C LEU A 329 -18.99 -10.06 17.66
N ALA A 330 -19.66 -8.96 17.33
CA ALA A 330 -21.03 -8.66 17.73
C ALA A 330 -22.10 -9.52 17.02
N SER A 331 -21.79 -10.13 15.87
CA SER A 331 -22.69 -11.08 15.16
C SER A 331 -22.06 -12.48 15.13
N PRO A 332 -22.64 -13.48 15.82
CA PRO A 332 -22.20 -14.86 15.73
C PRO A 332 -22.14 -15.40 14.30
N GLU A 333 -23.06 -14.96 13.44
CA GLU A 333 -23.18 -15.35 12.03
C GLU A 333 -22.02 -14.79 11.20
N LEU A 334 -21.68 -13.50 11.38
CA LEU A 334 -20.47 -12.94 10.79
C LEU A 334 -19.23 -13.65 11.28
N LYS A 335 -19.11 -13.85 12.60
CA LYS A 335 -17.95 -14.51 13.20
C LYS A 335 -17.71 -15.89 12.59
N ALA A 336 -18.75 -16.71 12.46
CA ALA A 336 -18.66 -18.03 11.83
C ALA A 336 -18.35 -17.97 10.31
N THR A 337 -18.83 -16.95 9.60
CA THR A 337 -18.68 -16.82 8.15
C THR A 337 -17.35 -16.19 7.72
N VAL A 338 -16.84 -15.24 8.51
CA VAL A 338 -15.73 -14.35 8.14
C VAL A 338 -14.46 -14.59 8.94
N LEU A 339 -14.54 -15.03 10.19
CA LEU A 339 -13.36 -15.11 11.06
C LEU A 339 -12.72 -16.50 11.02
N ASP A 340 -11.61 -16.63 10.28
CA ASP A 340 -10.66 -17.75 10.41
C ASP A 340 -9.27 -17.25 10.83
N ALA A 341 -8.29 -18.15 10.91
CA ALA A 341 -6.92 -17.83 11.32
C ALA A 341 -6.22 -16.77 10.43
N HIS A 342 -6.53 -16.72 9.14
CA HIS A 342 -5.92 -15.79 8.19
C HIS A 342 -6.57 -14.41 8.29
N VAL A 343 -7.90 -14.36 8.36
CA VAL A 343 -8.64 -13.11 8.55
C VAL A 343 -8.35 -12.52 9.93
N ALA A 344 -8.26 -13.36 10.97
CA ALA A 344 -7.84 -12.94 12.30
C ALA A 344 -6.40 -12.41 12.30
N ALA A 345 -5.47 -13.06 11.60
CA ALA A 345 -4.11 -12.55 11.46
C ALA A 345 -4.03 -11.23 10.68
N LEU A 346 -4.89 -11.03 9.67
CA LEU A 346 -4.98 -9.76 8.94
C LEU A 346 -5.42 -8.61 9.86
N LEU A 347 -6.57 -8.76 10.53
CA LEU A 347 -7.09 -7.75 11.45
C LEU A 347 -6.12 -7.50 12.61
N LEU A 348 -5.59 -8.56 13.23
CA LEU A 348 -4.63 -8.45 14.33
C LEU A 348 -3.33 -7.77 13.88
N GLY A 349 -2.77 -8.18 12.74
CA GLY A 349 -1.54 -7.60 12.21
C GLY A 349 -1.66 -6.12 11.93
N THR A 350 -2.84 -5.70 11.45
CA THR A 350 -3.19 -4.30 11.22
C THR A 350 -3.22 -3.51 12.53
N ILE A 351 -4.06 -3.93 13.49
CA ILE A 351 -4.14 -3.31 14.82
C ILE A 351 -2.75 -3.19 15.45
N LEU A 352 -1.92 -4.24 15.39
CA LEU A 352 -0.56 -4.24 15.92
C LEU A 352 0.38 -3.25 15.23
N VAL A 353 0.21 -2.96 13.94
CA VAL A 353 1.06 -2.00 13.21
C VAL A 353 0.79 -0.57 13.69
N ASP A 354 -0.47 -0.18 13.82
CA ASP A 354 -0.85 1.21 14.10
C ASP A 354 -0.77 1.53 15.60
N THR A 355 -1.12 0.55 16.46
CA THR A 355 -0.92 0.60 17.92
C THR A 355 0.53 0.38 18.37
N VAL A 356 1.48 0.19 17.44
CA VAL A 356 2.89 -0.09 17.75
C VAL A 356 3.04 -1.29 18.72
N ASN A 357 2.33 -2.38 18.43
CA ASN A 357 2.18 -3.60 19.24
C ASN A 357 1.47 -3.37 20.59
N LEU A 358 0.37 -2.60 20.57
CA LEU A 358 -0.43 -2.24 21.74
C LEU A 358 0.34 -1.40 22.78
N ASP A 359 1.27 -0.55 22.34
CA ASP A 359 1.98 0.42 23.21
C ASP A 359 1.02 1.58 23.53
N THR A 360 0.56 1.69 24.77
CA THR A 360 -0.39 2.73 25.22
C THR A 360 0.20 4.14 25.25
N VAL A 361 1.53 4.27 25.20
CA VAL A 361 2.23 5.57 25.20
C VAL A 361 2.52 6.03 23.76
N LYS A 362 2.97 5.12 22.90
CA LYS A 362 3.43 5.45 21.53
C LYS A 362 2.39 5.20 20.43
N GLY A 363 1.48 4.25 20.64
CA GLY A 363 0.52 3.81 19.63
C GLY A 363 -0.89 4.39 19.76
N LYS A 364 -1.12 5.29 20.73
CA LYS A 364 -2.48 5.76 21.12
C LYS A 364 -3.46 4.62 21.47
N THR A 365 -2.93 3.47 21.86
CA THR A 365 -3.69 2.24 22.11
C THR A 365 -4.76 2.44 23.17
N THR A 366 -6.00 2.11 22.84
CA THR A 366 -7.15 2.14 23.76
C THR A 366 -7.46 0.75 24.31
N GLN A 367 -8.35 0.67 25.31
CA GLN A 367 -8.83 -0.62 25.82
C GLN A 367 -9.54 -1.44 24.72
N ARG A 368 -10.26 -0.79 23.80
CA ARG A 368 -10.94 -1.45 22.68
C ARG A 368 -9.94 -2.16 21.75
N ASP A 369 -8.78 -1.54 21.50
CA ASP A 369 -7.71 -2.16 20.71
C ASP A 369 -7.11 -3.38 21.42
N LEU A 370 -6.95 -3.32 22.75
CA LEU A 370 -6.51 -4.45 23.55
C LEU A 370 -7.52 -5.60 23.49
N ASP A 371 -8.80 -5.33 23.68
CA ASP A 371 -9.86 -6.34 23.71
C ASP A 371 -10.07 -6.99 22.34
N ALA A 372 -10.09 -6.19 21.26
CA ALA A 372 -10.12 -6.68 19.90
C ALA A 372 -8.89 -7.55 19.58
N ALA A 373 -7.68 -7.09 19.90
CA ALA A 373 -6.46 -7.87 19.69
C ALA A 373 -6.47 -9.19 20.49
N HIS A 374 -6.91 -9.18 21.75
CA HIS A 374 -7.04 -10.39 22.57
C HIS A 374 -8.02 -11.40 21.96
N ALA A 375 -9.18 -10.94 21.47
CA ALA A 375 -10.16 -11.80 20.81
C ALA A 375 -9.62 -12.44 19.51
N LEU A 376 -8.73 -11.75 18.79
CA LEU A 376 -8.13 -12.26 17.54
C LEU A 376 -6.93 -13.18 17.76
N ILE A 377 -6.15 -12.99 18.83
CA ILE A 377 -4.93 -13.79 19.10
C ILE A 377 -5.22 -15.29 19.11
N GLY A 378 -6.34 -15.73 19.72
CA GLY A 378 -6.72 -17.13 19.75
C GLY A 378 -6.82 -17.74 18.35
N SER A 379 -7.64 -17.15 17.48
CA SER A 379 -7.82 -17.60 16.09
C SER A 379 -6.53 -17.49 15.27
N ALA A 380 -5.83 -16.35 15.36
CA ALA A 380 -4.63 -16.08 14.58
C ALA A 380 -3.44 -16.99 14.95
N SER A 381 -3.34 -17.44 16.21
CA SER A 381 -2.20 -18.23 16.72
C SER A 381 -1.93 -19.53 15.95
N SER A 382 -2.98 -20.14 15.39
CA SER A 382 -2.88 -21.34 14.54
C SER A 382 -2.19 -21.10 13.18
N PHE A 383 -2.03 -19.84 12.79
CA PHE A 383 -1.39 -19.41 11.54
C PHE A 383 -0.10 -18.61 11.78
N VAL A 384 -0.07 -17.70 12.76
CA VAL A 384 1.11 -16.91 13.12
C VAL A 384 1.05 -16.40 14.56
N ALA A 385 2.18 -16.46 15.28
CA ALA A 385 2.29 -15.90 16.61
C ALA A 385 2.34 -14.35 16.57
N ARG A 386 1.62 -13.68 17.50
CA ARG A 386 1.55 -12.20 17.61
C ARG A 386 2.91 -11.51 17.47
N GLY A 387 3.91 -11.99 18.22
CA GLY A 387 5.24 -11.37 18.25
C GLY A 387 5.94 -11.43 16.89
N GLN A 388 5.82 -12.56 16.18
CA GLN A 388 6.36 -12.72 14.83
C GLN A 388 5.59 -11.87 13.82
N LEU A 389 4.26 -11.85 13.91
CA LEU A 389 3.39 -11.06 13.03
C LEU A 389 3.76 -9.57 13.07
N PHE A 390 3.87 -8.98 14.26
CA PHE A 390 4.29 -7.58 14.39
C PHE A 390 5.73 -7.35 13.93
N ALA A 391 6.67 -8.23 14.28
CA ALA A 391 8.07 -8.09 13.89
C ALA A 391 8.26 -8.15 12.37
N ASP A 392 7.55 -9.07 11.69
CA ASP A 392 7.54 -9.19 10.24
C ASP A 392 6.92 -7.95 9.58
N LEU A 393 5.70 -7.56 9.96
CA LEU A 393 5.03 -6.39 9.37
C LEU A 393 5.81 -5.10 9.58
N ARG A 394 6.37 -4.89 10.78
CA ARG A 394 7.20 -3.72 11.08
C ARG A 394 8.50 -3.73 10.28
N ARG A 395 9.12 -4.88 10.03
CA ARG A 395 10.29 -4.98 9.16
C ARG A 395 9.91 -4.62 7.72
N GLU A 396 8.85 -5.21 7.19
CA GLU A 396 8.45 -4.98 5.80
C GLU A 396 7.95 -3.54 5.54
N LYS A 397 7.33 -2.87 6.52
CA LYS A 397 6.92 -1.44 6.45
C LYS A 397 8.08 -0.48 6.16
N PHE A 398 9.32 -0.89 6.45
CA PHE A 398 10.54 -0.14 6.13
C PHE A 398 11.47 -0.85 5.14
N ASN A 399 11.07 -2.01 4.59
CA ASN A 399 11.87 -2.79 3.66
C ASN A 399 11.75 -2.27 2.22
N HIS A 400 12.66 -1.39 1.85
CA HIS A 400 12.69 -0.79 0.52
C HIS A 400 13.64 -1.50 -0.47
N ALA A 401 14.26 -2.61 -0.06
CA ALA A 401 15.33 -3.27 -0.80
C ALA A 401 14.89 -3.93 -2.12
N ALA A 402 13.58 -4.15 -2.30
CA ALA A 402 13.00 -4.69 -3.53
C ALA A 402 12.49 -3.61 -4.51
N LEU A 403 12.33 -2.34 -4.07
CA LEU A 403 11.73 -1.26 -4.87
C LEU A 403 12.73 -0.67 -5.86
N THR A 404 12.41 -0.63 -7.15
CA THR A 404 13.19 0.03 -8.21
C THR A 404 13.33 1.54 -7.99
N SER A 405 14.26 2.18 -8.71
CA SER A 405 14.47 3.64 -8.67
C SER A 405 13.18 4.45 -8.90
N ASP A 406 12.36 4.06 -9.89
CA ASP A 406 11.08 4.73 -10.21
C ASP A 406 9.99 4.43 -9.16
N GLU A 407 10.02 3.27 -8.51
CA GLU A 407 9.15 2.94 -7.37
C GLU A 407 9.53 3.77 -6.13
N LEU A 408 10.83 3.91 -5.83
CA LEU A 408 11.34 4.75 -4.74
C LEU A 408 11.03 6.24 -4.95
N LEU A 409 11.14 6.73 -6.19
CA LEU A 409 10.75 8.11 -6.54
C LEU A 409 9.24 8.35 -6.39
N ARG A 410 8.39 7.32 -6.55
CA ARG A 410 6.93 7.41 -6.36
C ARG A 410 6.48 7.27 -4.90
N ARG A 411 7.13 6.43 -4.10
CA ARG A 411 6.63 5.97 -2.79
C ARG A 411 6.20 7.08 -1.83
N ASP A 412 7.05 8.08 -1.61
CA ASP A 412 6.69 9.29 -0.86
C ASP A 412 6.86 10.52 -1.75
N TYR A 413 6.04 10.61 -2.78
CA TYR A 413 6.02 11.71 -3.74
C TYR A 413 4.91 12.72 -3.44
N LYS A 414 5.20 14.02 -3.58
CA LYS A 414 4.18 15.08 -3.67
C LYS A 414 4.46 15.99 -4.84
N GLU A 415 3.38 16.44 -5.48
CA GLU A 415 3.40 17.29 -6.67
C GLU A 415 2.60 18.55 -6.40
N ASP A 416 3.02 19.68 -6.96
CA ASP A 416 2.27 20.93 -6.97
C ASP A 416 2.16 21.43 -8.43
N ARG A 417 0.92 21.70 -8.85
CA ARG A 417 0.55 22.29 -10.15
C ARG A 417 -0.25 23.59 -10.02
N SER A 418 -0.27 24.20 -8.83
CA SER A 418 -1.01 25.45 -8.57
C SER A 418 -0.37 26.68 -9.23
N THR A 419 0.87 26.55 -9.69
CA THR A 419 1.55 27.53 -10.55
C THR A 419 1.62 27.00 -11.98
N ASN A 420 1.88 27.85 -12.97
CA ASN A 420 2.21 27.44 -14.36
C ASN A 420 3.49 26.56 -14.47
N THR A 421 4.10 26.17 -13.36
CA THR A 421 5.28 25.32 -13.23
C THR A 421 4.94 24.09 -12.38
N ALA A 422 4.95 22.89 -12.97
CA ALA A 422 4.80 21.65 -12.22
C ALA A 422 6.09 21.33 -11.44
N ILE A 423 5.95 21.16 -10.12
CA ILE A 423 7.04 20.91 -9.18
C ILE A 423 6.77 19.61 -8.43
N GLY A 424 7.75 18.69 -8.42
CA GLY A 424 7.67 17.43 -7.67
C GLY A 424 8.72 17.34 -6.56
N ILE A 425 8.38 16.69 -5.45
CA ILE A 425 9.31 16.34 -4.37
C ILE A 425 9.10 14.89 -3.94
N SER A 426 10.12 14.05 -4.16
CA SER A 426 10.21 12.67 -3.66
C SER A 426 11.02 12.63 -2.36
N SER A 427 10.59 11.87 -1.35
CA SER A 427 11.41 11.55 -0.18
C SER A 427 11.91 10.10 -0.25
N ILE A 428 13.20 9.86 -0.02
CA ILE A 428 13.79 8.51 -0.05
C ILE A 428 14.61 8.23 1.22
N SER A 429 14.37 7.08 1.84
CA SER A 429 15.04 6.61 3.08
C SER A 429 16.39 5.92 2.80
N MET A 430 17.22 6.49 1.93
CA MET A 430 18.45 5.88 1.38
C MET A 430 19.42 6.98 0.95
N SER A 431 20.74 6.74 1.00
CA SER A 431 21.71 7.74 0.52
C SER A 431 21.77 7.79 -1.02
N VAL A 432 22.15 8.93 -1.60
CA VAL A 432 22.31 9.05 -3.07
C VAL A 432 23.42 8.13 -3.60
N ARG A 433 24.46 7.88 -2.79
CA ARG A 433 25.56 6.96 -3.13
C ARG A 433 25.07 5.51 -3.22
N GLU A 434 24.27 5.08 -2.26
CA GLU A 434 23.70 3.73 -2.19
C GLU A 434 22.69 3.49 -3.33
N LEU A 435 21.86 4.49 -3.64
CA LEU A 435 20.98 4.46 -4.83
C LEU A 435 21.78 4.28 -6.12
N MET A 436 22.87 5.04 -6.31
CA MET A 436 23.77 4.91 -7.49
C MET A 436 24.54 3.58 -7.53
N GLN A 437 24.83 2.97 -6.38
CA GLN A 437 25.45 1.64 -6.29
C GLN A 437 24.47 0.53 -6.67
N ARG A 438 23.22 0.62 -6.20
CA ARG A 438 22.14 -0.32 -6.47
C ARG A 438 21.60 -0.21 -7.90
N ASP A 439 21.48 1.01 -8.42
CA ASP A 439 21.10 1.30 -9.80
C ASP A 439 22.03 2.36 -10.40
N ARG A 440 22.97 1.93 -11.24
CA ARG A 440 23.85 2.83 -12.02
C ARG A 440 23.06 3.74 -12.99
N SER A 441 21.79 3.44 -13.25
CA SER A 441 20.87 4.23 -14.06
C SER A 441 20.03 5.23 -13.26
N TYR A 442 20.23 5.37 -11.95
CA TYR A 442 19.39 6.21 -11.09
C TYR A 442 19.28 7.67 -11.58
N ALA A 443 20.35 8.25 -12.14
CA ALA A 443 20.31 9.54 -12.82
C ALA A 443 19.27 9.60 -13.98
N ARG A 444 19.21 8.53 -14.79
CA ARG A 444 18.22 8.39 -15.87
C ARG A 444 16.81 8.15 -15.32
N ALA A 445 16.66 7.49 -14.18
CA ALA A 445 15.36 7.32 -13.51
C ALA A 445 14.81 8.68 -13.04
N ILE A 446 15.63 9.55 -12.43
CA ILE A 446 15.25 10.93 -12.08
C ILE A 446 14.75 11.69 -13.33
N VAL A 447 15.54 11.69 -14.42
CA VAL A 447 15.17 12.38 -15.67
C VAL A 447 13.89 11.82 -16.28
N ARG A 448 13.75 10.49 -16.34
CA ARG A 448 12.56 9.81 -16.87
C ARG A 448 11.32 10.14 -16.03
N PHE A 449 11.40 10.01 -14.72
CA PHE A 449 10.29 10.28 -13.79
C PHE A 449 9.80 11.73 -13.92
N ALA A 450 10.72 12.69 -13.97
CA ALA A 450 10.38 14.09 -14.20
C ALA A 450 9.79 14.36 -15.60
N THR A 451 10.31 13.68 -16.63
CA THR A 451 9.83 13.84 -18.01
C THR A 451 8.41 13.28 -18.20
N LEU A 452 8.14 12.07 -17.71
CA LEU A 452 6.82 11.42 -17.79
C LEU A 452 5.73 12.22 -17.06
N ARG A 453 6.09 12.95 -16.00
CA ARG A 453 5.20 13.84 -15.26
C ARG A 453 5.21 15.30 -15.76
N ASN A 454 5.97 15.63 -16.81
CA ASN A 454 6.17 16.99 -17.32
C ASN A 454 6.57 17.99 -16.22
N LEU A 455 7.44 17.58 -15.30
CA LEU A 455 7.93 18.43 -14.21
C LEU A 455 8.99 19.39 -14.73
N LYS A 456 8.91 20.65 -14.30
CA LYS A 456 9.97 21.63 -14.53
C LYS A 456 11.06 21.55 -13.47
N VAL A 457 10.69 21.16 -12.25
CA VAL A 457 11.60 20.88 -11.14
C VAL A 457 11.20 19.56 -10.47
N LEU A 458 12.18 18.72 -10.18
CA LEU A 458 12.06 17.57 -9.30
C LEU A 458 13.12 17.68 -8.21
N ALA A 459 12.70 17.74 -6.95
CA ALA A 459 13.58 17.57 -5.82
C ALA A 459 13.49 16.14 -5.29
N VAL A 460 14.62 15.58 -4.87
CA VAL A 460 14.68 14.32 -4.14
C VAL A 460 15.35 14.58 -2.79
N MET A 461 14.62 14.36 -1.71
CA MET A 461 15.08 14.51 -0.33
C MET A 461 15.45 13.14 0.24
N ASN A 462 16.75 12.91 0.38
CA ASN A 462 17.31 11.68 0.90
C ASN A 462 17.53 11.81 2.42
N SER A 463 17.12 10.82 3.20
CA SER A 463 17.30 10.78 4.66
C SER A 463 17.80 9.40 5.09
N PHE A 464 18.94 9.33 5.77
CA PHE A 464 19.65 8.07 6.08
C PHE A 464 20.56 8.23 7.31
N PHE A 465 21.20 7.17 7.76
CA PHE A 465 22.16 7.17 8.89
C PHE A 465 23.57 6.83 8.40
N ALA A 466 24.58 7.63 8.75
CA ALA A 466 25.97 7.40 8.34
C ALA A 466 27.05 8.19 9.13
N PRO A 467 27.38 7.83 10.39
CA PRO A 467 26.62 6.96 11.30
C PRO A 467 25.40 7.69 11.88
N ASP A 468 25.46 9.02 11.98
CA ASP A 468 24.38 9.88 12.46
C ASP A 468 23.33 10.16 11.37
N PHE A 469 22.16 10.62 11.80
CA PHE A 469 21.08 11.01 10.90
C PHE A 469 21.50 12.15 9.97
N SER A 470 21.45 11.88 8.67
CA SER A 470 21.97 12.72 7.60
C SER A 470 20.91 12.98 6.54
N ARG A 471 20.96 14.17 5.92
CA ARG A 471 20.11 14.53 4.78
C ARG A 471 20.92 14.92 3.55
N GLN A 472 20.39 14.58 2.38
CA GLN A 472 20.86 15.07 1.08
C GLN A 472 19.67 15.59 0.26
N LEU A 473 19.94 16.59 -0.58
CA LEU A 473 18.97 17.18 -1.48
C LEU A 473 19.51 17.12 -2.92
N THR A 474 18.86 16.35 -3.78
CA THR A 474 19.13 16.36 -5.22
C THR A 474 18.06 17.20 -5.93
N ILE A 475 18.49 18.13 -6.78
CA ILE A 475 17.59 18.95 -7.62
C ILE A 475 17.84 18.59 -9.08
N TYR A 476 16.77 18.24 -9.79
CA TYR A 476 16.69 18.17 -11.26
C TYR A 476 15.81 19.31 -11.79
N THR A 477 16.18 19.86 -12.95
CA THR A 477 15.31 20.75 -13.73
C THR A 477 15.36 20.41 -15.22
N ALA A 478 14.32 20.80 -15.97
CA ALA A 478 14.24 20.51 -17.42
C ALA A 478 15.45 21.00 -18.24
N ASP A 479 16.07 22.11 -17.83
CA ASP A 479 17.25 22.70 -18.46
C ASP A 479 18.26 23.29 -17.44
N LYS A 480 19.49 23.57 -17.89
CA LYS A 480 20.61 24.06 -17.06
C LYS A 480 20.45 25.52 -16.58
N LYS A 481 19.70 26.36 -17.29
CA LYS A 481 19.43 27.76 -16.90
C LYS A 481 18.42 27.79 -15.75
N SER A 482 17.37 26.97 -15.84
CA SER A 482 16.43 26.73 -14.73
C SER A 482 17.13 26.15 -13.50
N LEU A 483 18.10 25.24 -13.67
CA LEU A 483 18.86 24.69 -12.53
C LEU A 483 19.59 25.79 -11.77
N LYS A 484 20.32 26.65 -12.49
CA LYS A 484 21.00 27.80 -11.90
C LYS A 484 20.03 28.73 -11.18
N ARG A 485 18.87 29.04 -11.79
CA ARG A 485 17.83 29.89 -11.18
C ARG A 485 17.33 29.30 -9.86
N VAL A 486 16.96 28.02 -9.84
CA VAL A 486 16.44 27.33 -8.65
C VAL A 486 17.50 27.27 -7.55
N VAL A 487 18.73 26.85 -7.87
CA VAL A 487 19.84 26.80 -6.91
C VAL A 487 20.12 28.19 -6.34
N SER A 488 20.28 29.21 -7.19
CA SER A 488 20.47 30.59 -6.71
C SER A 488 19.26 31.16 -5.98
N HIS A 489 18.05 30.62 -6.14
CA HIS A 489 16.89 31.01 -5.32
C HIS A 489 16.97 30.36 -3.92
N LEU A 490 17.29 29.07 -3.84
CA LEU A 490 17.47 28.34 -2.57
C LEU A 490 18.57 28.96 -1.69
N PHE A 491 19.69 29.40 -2.29
CA PHE A 491 20.77 30.10 -1.56
C PHE A 491 20.48 31.57 -1.22
N ARG A 492 19.48 32.22 -1.84
CA ARG A 492 19.15 33.64 -1.57
C ARG A 492 17.95 33.82 -0.65
N ASN A 493 16.92 32.99 -0.78
CA ASN A 493 15.68 33.11 0.00
C ASN A 493 15.70 32.20 1.23
N GLY A 494 16.65 32.46 2.12
CA GLY A 494 16.86 31.76 3.38
C GLY A 494 15.81 32.05 4.47
N ILE A 495 14.52 31.92 4.15
CA ILE A 495 13.44 31.94 5.18
C ILE A 495 13.63 30.77 6.17
N VAL A 496 14.21 29.67 5.67
CA VAL A 496 14.92 28.65 6.42
C VAL A 496 16.22 28.39 5.64
N ASP A 497 17.38 28.56 6.28
CA ASP A 497 18.64 28.11 5.67
C ASP A 497 18.66 26.57 5.68
N PHE A 498 18.80 25.95 4.51
CA PHE A 498 18.93 24.49 4.40
C PHE A 498 20.37 24.03 4.71
N GLU A 499 21.32 24.96 4.80
CA GLU A 499 22.76 24.72 5.01
C GLU A 499 23.29 23.74 3.95
N LEU A 500 23.11 24.11 2.68
CA LEU A 500 23.38 23.26 1.53
C LEU A 500 24.85 23.32 1.09
N THR A 501 25.58 22.23 1.28
CA THR A 501 26.93 22.07 0.73
C THR A 501 26.89 21.15 -0.49
N LYS A 502 27.40 21.63 -1.64
CA LYS A 502 27.36 20.86 -2.90
C LYS A 502 28.24 19.61 -2.81
N VAL A 503 27.69 18.46 -3.17
CA VAL A 503 28.39 17.18 -3.23
C VAL A 503 28.55 16.72 -4.67
N ASN A 504 29.74 16.28 -5.04
CA ASN A 504 30.00 15.59 -6.30
C ASN A 504 29.72 14.09 -6.12
N VAL A 505 28.72 13.58 -6.82
CA VAL A 505 28.38 12.15 -6.86
C VAL A 505 28.67 11.63 -8.27
N PRO A 506 29.69 10.79 -8.47
CA PRO A 506 30.01 10.22 -9.79
C PRO A 506 28.80 9.56 -10.46
N GLY A 507 28.67 9.75 -11.77
CA GLY A 507 27.52 9.29 -12.55
C GLY A 507 26.27 10.18 -12.46
N LEU A 508 26.02 10.82 -11.31
CA LEU A 508 24.88 11.73 -11.15
C LEU A 508 25.25 13.20 -11.45
N SER A 509 26.41 13.66 -10.96
CA SER A 509 26.91 15.03 -11.19
C SER A 509 27.44 15.27 -12.62
N GLY A 510 27.47 14.24 -13.47
CA GLY A 510 27.74 14.37 -14.90
C GLY A 510 26.52 14.84 -15.71
N GLU A 511 25.30 14.65 -15.20
CA GLU A 511 24.09 15.13 -15.84
C GLU A 511 23.96 16.64 -15.62
N ALA A 512 24.09 17.44 -16.68
CA ALA A 512 24.15 18.91 -16.60
C ALA A 512 22.87 19.59 -16.05
N ARG A 513 21.81 18.81 -15.83
CA ARG A 513 20.50 19.18 -15.27
C ARG A 513 20.30 18.76 -13.82
N ILE A 514 21.27 18.08 -13.21
CA ILE A 514 21.18 17.58 -11.83
C ILE A 514 22.29 18.19 -10.95
N VAL A 515 21.95 18.55 -9.72
CA VAL A 515 22.91 18.85 -8.66
C VAL A 515 22.48 18.16 -7.36
N THR A 516 23.46 17.77 -6.53
CA THR A 516 23.20 17.18 -5.21
C THR A 516 23.94 17.98 -4.13
N PHE A 517 23.31 18.09 -2.97
CA PHE A 517 23.83 18.76 -1.78
C PHE A 517 23.71 17.83 -0.57
N THR A 518 24.61 17.95 0.42
CA THR A 518 24.27 17.63 1.81
C THR A 518 23.45 18.77 2.39
N GLN A 519 22.54 18.45 3.31
CA GLN A 519 21.66 19.41 3.96
C GLN A 519 21.90 19.32 5.47
N SER A 520 22.62 20.29 6.04
CA SER A 520 22.97 20.28 7.48
C SER A 520 21.80 20.71 8.37
N ASN A 521 20.89 21.57 7.88
CA ASN A 521 19.66 21.85 8.63
C ASN A 521 18.67 20.69 8.53
N LEU A 522 18.77 19.75 9.48
CA LEU A 522 17.96 18.54 9.54
C LEU A 522 16.45 18.78 9.78
N ARG A 523 16.05 20.00 10.20
CA ARG A 523 14.65 20.38 10.43
C ARG A 523 13.93 20.80 9.14
N ALA A 524 14.67 21.25 8.12
CA ALA A 524 14.09 21.69 6.86
C ALA A 524 13.53 20.48 6.07
N SER A 525 12.21 20.37 5.98
CA SER A 525 11.51 19.23 5.38
C SER A 525 10.88 19.57 4.03
N ARG A 526 10.26 18.58 3.38
CA ARG A 526 9.44 18.79 2.17
C ARG A 526 8.36 19.87 2.34
N LYS A 527 7.81 20.04 3.55
CA LYS A 527 6.83 21.10 3.88
C LYS A 527 7.44 22.51 3.80
N VAL A 528 8.75 22.64 4.05
CA VAL A 528 9.52 23.89 3.92
C VAL A 528 10.02 24.09 2.48
N LEU A 529 10.45 23.00 1.83
CA LEU A 529 11.00 23.07 0.47
C LEU A 529 9.96 23.40 -0.60
N MET A 530 8.73 22.85 -0.52
CA MET A 530 7.72 23.08 -1.55
C MET A 530 7.34 24.57 -1.72
N PRO A 531 7.03 25.34 -0.65
CA PRO A 531 6.77 26.77 -0.79
C PRO A 531 7.94 27.57 -1.39
N LEU A 532 9.18 27.28 -0.99
CA LEU A 532 10.37 27.93 -1.54
C LEU A 532 10.57 27.64 -3.04
N LEU A 533 10.35 26.39 -3.46
CA LEU A 533 10.38 26.05 -4.89
C LEU A 533 9.28 26.77 -5.66
N LYS A 534 8.06 26.92 -5.10
CA LYS A 534 6.98 27.72 -5.72
C LYS A 534 7.38 29.18 -5.87
N GLY A 535 7.90 29.81 -4.81
CA GLY A 535 8.37 31.21 -4.83
C GLY A 535 9.42 31.49 -5.91
N CYS A 536 10.21 30.49 -6.31
CA CYS A 536 11.15 30.61 -7.42
C CYS A 536 10.48 30.88 -8.78
N PHE A 537 9.23 30.47 -8.98
CA PHE A 537 8.49 30.59 -10.24
C PHE A 537 7.27 31.51 -10.19
N SER A 538 6.66 31.70 -9.00
CA SER A 538 5.47 32.54 -8.84
C SER A 538 5.72 34.05 -8.94
N GLY A 539 6.96 34.51 -8.73
CA GLY A 539 7.29 35.95 -8.65
C GLY A 539 6.90 36.60 -7.31
N ASP A 540 5.82 36.13 -6.69
CA ASP A 540 5.37 36.56 -5.37
C ASP A 540 6.19 35.95 -4.23
N LEU A 541 6.78 36.81 -3.40
CA LEU A 541 7.56 36.44 -2.20
C LEU A 541 6.79 36.71 -0.89
N SER A 542 5.67 37.42 -0.98
CA SER A 542 4.87 37.96 0.14
C SER A 542 4.24 36.87 1.02
N THR A 543 3.68 35.82 0.41
CA THR A 543 2.96 34.73 1.10
C THR A 543 3.85 33.79 1.91
N LEU A 544 5.17 33.77 1.65
CA LEU A 544 6.10 32.85 2.34
C LEU A 544 6.40 33.26 3.79
N GLN A 545 6.29 34.55 4.12
CA GLN A 545 6.65 35.06 5.45
C GLN A 545 5.62 34.66 6.52
N GLN A 546 4.32 34.66 6.19
CA GLN A 546 3.26 34.31 7.15
C GLN A 546 3.25 32.81 7.50
N GLN A 547 3.49 31.92 6.53
CA GLN A 547 3.45 30.47 6.76
C GLN A 547 4.71 29.94 7.47
N ALA A 548 5.87 30.55 7.26
CA ALA A 548 7.10 30.14 7.94
C ALA A 548 7.04 30.37 9.46
N ALA A 549 6.37 31.43 9.91
CA ALA A 549 6.22 31.74 11.34
C ALA A 549 5.49 30.62 12.11
N GLN A 550 4.44 30.04 11.52
CA GLN A 550 3.66 28.95 12.10
C GLN A 550 4.44 27.62 12.19
N SER A 551 5.50 27.44 11.39
CA SER A 551 6.31 26.22 11.39
C SER A 551 7.37 26.15 12.51
N ARG A 552 7.67 27.28 13.17
CA ARG A 552 8.71 27.39 14.20
C ARG A 552 8.26 26.94 15.60
N THR A 553 6.98 26.67 15.80
CA THR A 553 6.36 26.39 17.12
C THR A 553 6.09 24.91 17.40
N VAL A 554 6.33 24.00 16.44
CA VAL A 554 6.03 22.56 16.59
C VAL A 554 7.28 21.79 17.05
N PRO A 555 7.31 21.17 18.24
CA PRO A 555 8.42 20.34 18.68
C PRO A 555 8.55 19.06 17.82
N PRO A 556 9.76 18.49 17.70
CA PRO A 556 9.94 17.25 16.95
C PRO A 556 9.26 16.06 17.66
N THR A 557 8.51 15.26 16.91
CA THR A 557 8.08 13.93 17.35
C THR A 557 9.32 13.04 17.57
N PRO A 558 9.46 12.33 18.70
CA PRO A 558 10.65 11.50 18.95
C PRO A 558 10.79 10.37 17.92
N ALA A 559 11.99 10.21 17.36
CA ALA A 559 12.35 9.01 16.64
C ALA A 559 12.49 7.83 17.63
N PRO A 560 12.19 6.58 17.24
CA PRO A 560 12.35 5.43 18.13
C PRO A 560 13.82 5.21 18.47
N THR A 561 14.17 5.36 19.74
CA THR A 561 15.53 5.16 20.27
C THR A 561 15.93 3.69 20.19
N SER A 562 16.95 3.40 19.40
CA SER A 562 17.72 2.15 19.50
C SER A 562 18.71 2.25 20.65
N GLN A 563 18.32 1.84 21.86
CA GLN A 563 19.24 1.70 22.98
C GLN A 563 19.74 0.26 23.08
N SER A 564 21.03 0.06 22.81
CA SER A 564 21.76 -1.13 23.24
C SER A 564 21.90 -1.13 24.76
N SER A 565 21.50 -2.22 25.42
CA SER A 565 21.66 -2.38 26.87
C SER A 565 23.13 -2.58 27.25
N SER A 566 23.81 -1.50 27.63
CA SER A 566 25.13 -1.57 28.26
C SER A 566 25.01 -2.19 29.67
N ARG A 567 25.36 -3.46 29.79
CA ARG A 567 25.32 -4.24 31.03
C ARG A 567 26.43 -3.79 32.01
N THR A 568 26.15 -2.80 32.86
CA THR A 568 27.04 -2.44 33.97
C THR A 568 26.98 -3.49 35.08
N LYS A 569 28.14 -4.08 35.39
CA LYS A 569 28.33 -4.88 36.61
C LYS A 569 28.45 -3.95 37.82
N LYS A 570 27.58 -4.13 38.81
CA LYS A 570 27.93 -4.19 40.23
C LYS A 570 26.79 -4.86 40.99
#